data_AF-A0A7S1V778-F1
#
_entry.id   AF-A0A7S1V778-F1
#
_cell.length_a   1.000
_cell.length_b   1.000
_cell.length_c   1.000
_cell.angle_alpha   90.00
_cell.angle_beta   90.00
_cell.angle_gamma   90.00
#
_symmetry.space_group_name_H-M   'P 1'
#
loop_
_entity.id
_entity.type
_entity.pdbx_description
1 polymer ?
#
loop_
_entity_poly.entity_id
_entity_poly.type
_entity_poly.pdbx_seq_one_letter_code
_entity_poly.pdbx_strand_id
1 'polypeptide(L)'
;DDDDDEEEEDEDEAEDDSKDDRTLRRYLKKVMYGAGDVKNPRKDAVDAMEEIAVSFVREMALLAASYDRRGKKISRETFLMTIRRDPKKMGRARDLLEAMGAVEEVREQRRGRRDDEDSD
;
A
#
# COMPACT_ATOMS: atom_id res chain seq x y z
N ASP A 1 22.40 17.69 -32.99
CA ASP A 1 22.04 16.41 -32.37
C ASP A 1 21.23 16.74 -31.14
N ASP A 2 20.01 17.18 -31.42
CA ASP A 2 18.95 17.41 -30.46
C ASP A 2 18.43 16.01 -30.11
N ASP A 3 18.82 15.50 -28.94
CA ASP A 3 18.21 14.29 -28.38
C ASP A 3 16.81 14.68 -27.91
N ASP A 4 15.85 14.31 -28.74
CA ASP A 4 14.41 14.27 -28.50
C ASP A 4 14.14 13.48 -27.21
N ASP A 5 14.08 14.20 -26.08
CA ASP A 5 13.51 13.70 -24.83
C ASP A 5 11.98 13.67 -25.06
N GLU A 6 11.52 12.64 -25.77
CA GLU A 6 10.10 12.32 -25.91
C GLU A 6 9.57 12.03 -24.49
N GLU A 7 9.08 13.09 -23.83
CA GLU A 7 8.20 12.97 -22.67
C GLU A 7 6.99 12.16 -23.14
N GLU A 8 7.00 10.85 -22.92
CA GLU A 8 5.82 10.01 -23.13
C GLU A 8 4.71 10.50 -22.20
N GLU A 9 3.83 11.31 -22.77
CA GLU A 9 2.64 11.85 -22.14
C GLU A 9 1.85 10.70 -21.49
N ASP A 10 1.53 10.83 -20.20
CA ASP A 10 0.72 9.87 -19.46
C ASP A 10 -0.73 9.88 -19.98
N GLU A 11 -0.98 9.19 -21.10
CA GLU A 11 -2.29 9.08 -21.76
C GLU A 11 -3.36 8.28 -20.97
N ASP A 12 -3.09 7.87 -19.72
CA ASP A 12 -3.94 6.93 -18.97
C ASP A 12 -5.03 7.59 -18.09
N GLU A 13 -5.35 8.88 -18.26
CA GLU A 13 -6.43 9.55 -17.48
C GLU A 13 -7.86 9.33 -18.03
N ALA A 14 -8.07 8.50 -19.05
CA ALA A 14 -9.39 8.32 -19.65
C ALA A 14 -9.96 6.89 -19.57
N GLU A 15 -10.17 6.35 -18.37
CA GLU A 15 -11.21 5.35 -18.08
C GLU A 15 -11.88 5.65 -16.72
N ASP A 16 -12.77 6.65 -16.68
CA ASP A 16 -13.78 6.77 -15.63
C ASP A 16 -14.92 5.80 -15.94
N ASP A 17 -15.06 4.73 -15.15
CA ASP A 17 -16.32 4.01 -15.07
C ASP A 17 -16.57 3.48 -13.64
N SER A 18 -17.33 4.29 -12.91
CA SER A 18 -18.05 4.07 -11.65
C SER A 18 -17.44 4.62 -10.36
N LYS A 19 -18.24 5.40 -9.62
CA LYS A 19 -17.99 5.94 -8.27
C LYS A 19 -17.84 4.88 -7.16
N ASP A 20 -17.87 3.60 -7.54
CA ASP A 20 -17.51 2.43 -6.73
C ASP A 20 -16.14 1.87 -7.23
N ASP A 21 -15.24 2.78 -7.62
CA ASP A 21 -13.85 2.51 -7.97
C ASP A 21 -13.20 1.75 -6.82
N ARG A 22 -13.14 0.43 -6.99
CA ARG A 22 -12.50 -0.52 -6.10
C ARG A 22 -11.06 -0.05 -5.97
N THR A 23 -10.79 0.72 -4.94
CA THR A 23 -9.50 1.36 -4.65
C THR A 23 -8.32 0.41 -4.88
N LEU A 24 -8.48 -0.88 -4.53
CA LEU A 24 -7.49 -1.93 -4.79
C LEU A 24 -7.13 -2.10 -6.27
N ARG A 25 -8.09 -2.09 -7.19
CA ARG A 25 -7.89 -2.36 -8.62
C ARG A 25 -6.94 -1.37 -9.28
N ARG A 26 -7.14 -0.07 -9.01
CA ARG A 26 -6.26 1.00 -9.50
C ARG A 26 -4.82 0.84 -9.00
N TYR A 27 -4.65 0.50 -7.73
CA TYR A 27 -3.31 0.24 -7.18
C TYR A 27 -2.71 -1.08 -7.68
N LEU A 28 -3.53 -2.11 -7.92
CA LEU A 28 -3.08 -3.41 -8.41
C LEU A 28 -2.44 -3.32 -9.78
N LYS A 29 -3.00 -2.53 -10.72
CA LYS A 29 -2.34 -2.28 -12.02
C LYS A 29 -0.91 -1.76 -11.85
N LYS A 30 -0.71 -0.78 -10.96
CA LYS A 30 0.62 -0.21 -10.67
C LYS A 30 1.55 -1.22 -9.99
N VAL A 31 1.02 -2.05 -9.09
CA VAL A 31 1.79 -3.12 -8.44
C VAL A 31 2.20 -4.19 -9.45
N MET A 32 1.31 -4.56 -10.38
CA MET A 32 1.60 -5.52 -11.45
C MET A 32 2.70 -4.99 -12.37
N TYR A 33 2.61 -3.74 -12.81
CA TYR A 33 3.66 -3.09 -13.58
C TYR A 33 5.00 -3.06 -12.82
N GLY A 34 4.99 -2.64 -11.54
CA GLY A 34 6.18 -2.65 -10.69
C GLY A 34 6.76 -4.06 -10.40
N ALA A 35 5.98 -5.11 -10.65
CA ALA A 35 6.42 -6.50 -10.58
C ALA A 35 6.93 -7.05 -11.92
N GLY A 36 6.90 -6.26 -12.99
CA GLY A 36 7.41 -6.60 -14.32
C GLY A 36 6.34 -6.94 -15.37
N ASP A 37 5.07 -6.66 -15.10
CA ASP A 37 4.01 -6.73 -16.12
C ASP A 37 4.04 -5.48 -17.03
N VAL A 38 3.15 -5.41 -18.03
CA VAL A 38 2.98 -4.23 -18.91
C VAL A 38 2.22 -3.09 -18.21
N LYS A 39 2.37 -1.84 -18.68
CA LYS A 39 1.77 -0.62 -18.06
C LYS A 39 0.25 -0.75 -17.88
N ASN A 40 -0.45 -1.32 -18.87
CA ASN A 40 -1.88 -1.57 -18.81
C ASN A 40 -2.16 -3.08 -18.95
N PRO A 41 -2.10 -3.85 -17.84
CA PRO A 41 -2.31 -5.30 -17.87
C PRO A 41 -3.70 -5.67 -18.35
N ARG A 42 -3.84 -6.91 -18.85
CA ARG A 42 -5.13 -7.43 -19.30
C ARG A 42 -6.16 -7.41 -18.16
N LYS A 43 -7.38 -6.98 -18.49
CA LYS A 43 -8.50 -6.86 -17.54
C LYS A 43 -8.73 -8.12 -16.70
N ASP A 44 -8.75 -9.28 -17.34
CA ASP A 44 -8.97 -10.57 -16.67
C ASP A 44 -7.83 -10.96 -15.73
N ALA A 45 -6.58 -10.58 -16.04
CA ALA A 45 -5.45 -10.76 -15.15
C ALA A 45 -5.55 -9.85 -13.91
N VAL A 46 -5.97 -8.59 -14.09
CA VAL A 46 -6.22 -7.66 -12.98
C VAL A 46 -7.35 -8.19 -12.08
N ASP A 47 -8.44 -8.68 -12.68
CA ASP A 47 -9.58 -9.22 -11.94
C ASP A 47 -9.18 -10.47 -11.12
N ALA A 48 -8.38 -11.37 -11.70
CA ALA A 48 -7.82 -12.52 -10.97
C ALA A 48 -6.87 -12.09 -9.84
N MET A 49 -6.02 -11.10 -10.08
CA MET A 49 -5.12 -10.55 -9.05
C MET A 49 -5.88 -9.87 -7.92
N GLU A 50 -7.01 -9.22 -8.21
CA GLU A 50 -7.89 -8.64 -7.19
C GLU A 50 -8.46 -9.74 -6.28
N GLU A 51 -8.96 -10.84 -6.85
CA GLU A 51 -9.48 -11.97 -6.07
C GLU A 51 -8.39 -12.59 -5.18
N ILE A 52 -7.20 -12.83 -5.74
CA ILE A 52 -6.05 -13.38 -4.99
C ILE A 52 -5.64 -12.43 -3.85
N ALA A 53 -5.54 -11.13 -4.12
CA ALA A 53 -5.14 -10.14 -3.12
C ALA A 53 -6.14 -10.06 -1.96
N VAL A 54 -7.44 -10.06 -2.26
CA VAL A 54 -8.50 -10.06 -1.24
C VAL A 54 -8.46 -11.34 -0.41
N SER A 55 -8.32 -12.51 -1.04
CA SER A 55 -8.20 -13.79 -0.31
C SER A 55 -6.98 -13.79 0.60
N PHE A 56 -5.84 -13.35 0.08
CA PHE A 56 -4.59 -13.28 0.84
C PHE A 56 -4.72 -12.39 2.09
N VAL A 57 -5.27 -11.17 1.94
CA VAL A 57 -5.46 -10.27 3.09
C VAL A 57 -6.41 -10.89 4.12
N ARG A 58 -7.48 -11.54 3.67
CA ARG A 58 -8.43 -12.23 4.55
C ARG A 58 -7.76 -13.36 5.33
N GLU A 59 -7.01 -14.22 4.65
CA GLU A 59 -6.29 -15.34 5.28
C GLU A 59 -5.23 -14.84 6.26
N MET A 60 -4.48 -13.79 5.89
CA MET A 60 -3.50 -13.17 6.77
C MET A 60 -4.12 -12.57 8.02
N ALA A 61 -5.29 -11.92 7.90
CA ALA A 61 -6.02 -11.37 9.04
C ALA A 61 -6.55 -12.46 9.98
N LEU A 62 -7.08 -13.55 9.44
CA LEU A 62 -7.52 -14.71 10.23
C LEU A 62 -6.34 -15.38 10.94
N LEU A 63 -5.21 -15.52 10.24
CA LEU A 63 -3.99 -16.07 10.83
C LEU A 63 -3.45 -15.16 11.95
N ALA A 64 -3.43 -13.85 11.73
CA ALA A 64 -3.09 -12.89 12.77
C ALA A 64 -4.04 -13.02 13.98
N ALA A 65 -5.35 -13.05 13.77
CA ALA A 65 -6.32 -13.22 14.85
C ALA A 65 -6.04 -14.48 15.70
N SER A 66 -5.57 -15.58 15.10
CA SER A 66 -5.21 -16.80 15.83
C SER A 66 -4.03 -16.63 16.81
N TYR A 67 -3.15 -15.65 16.58
CA TYR A 67 -2.04 -15.34 17.48
C TYR A 67 -2.47 -14.45 18.65
N ASP A 68 -3.63 -13.81 18.59
CA ASP A 68 -4.14 -13.03 19.71
C ASP A 68 -4.79 -13.93 20.77
N ARG A 69 -3.96 -14.34 21.74
CA ARG A 69 -4.36 -15.19 22.86
C ARG A 69 -5.32 -14.51 23.84
N ARG A 70 -5.56 -13.20 23.72
CA ARG A 70 -6.32 -12.41 24.71
C ARG A 70 -7.69 -11.97 24.21
N GLY A 71 -8.11 -12.35 22.99
CA GLY A 71 -9.37 -11.92 22.39
C GLY A 71 -9.47 -10.40 22.24
N LYS A 72 -8.32 -9.72 22.07
CA LYS A 72 -8.23 -8.27 21.88
C LYS A 72 -8.37 -7.92 20.39
N LYS A 73 -8.28 -6.63 20.09
CA LYS A 73 -8.25 -6.13 18.71
C LYS A 73 -6.92 -6.53 18.06
N ILE A 74 -6.97 -6.97 16.80
CA ILE A 74 -5.79 -7.23 15.98
C ILE A 74 -4.96 -5.94 15.91
N SER A 75 -3.68 -6.01 16.29
CA SER A 75 -2.73 -4.90 16.20
C SER A 75 -1.60 -5.22 15.20
N ARG A 76 -0.77 -4.21 14.89
CA ARG A 76 0.41 -4.39 14.02
C ARG A 76 1.37 -5.45 14.57
N GLU A 77 1.51 -5.56 15.89
CA GLU A 77 2.36 -6.55 16.55
C GLU A 77 1.89 -7.97 16.26
N THR A 78 0.57 -8.18 16.15
CA THR A 78 0.00 -9.48 15.79
C THR A 78 0.40 -9.91 14.38
N PHE A 79 0.40 -8.99 13.41
CA PHE A 79 0.87 -9.28 12.05
C PHE A 79 2.38 -9.57 12.02
N LEU A 80 3.19 -8.85 12.81
CA LEU A 80 4.62 -9.14 12.94
C LEU A 80 4.88 -10.55 13.50
N MET A 81 4.06 -11.01 14.45
CA MET A 81 4.13 -12.37 14.97
C MET A 81 3.77 -13.42 13.91
N THR A 82 2.80 -13.13 13.04
CA THR A 82 2.42 -14.00 11.93
C THR A 82 3.56 -14.21 10.94
N ILE A 83 4.23 -13.13 10.51
CA ILE A 83 5.29 -13.21 9.49
C ILE A 83 6.67 -13.59 10.04
N ARG A 84 6.78 -13.87 11.35
CA ARG A 84 8.09 -13.94 12.03
C ARG A 84 9.05 -15.03 11.54
N ARG A 85 8.54 -16.01 10.80
CA ARG A 85 9.33 -17.11 10.25
C ARG A 85 10.02 -16.75 8.93
N ASP A 86 9.62 -15.64 8.31
CA ASP A 86 10.21 -15.13 7.07
C ASP A 86 11.09 -13.91 7.40
N PRO A 87 12.42 -14.07 7.53
CA PRO A 87 13.31 -12.98 7.96
C PRO A 87 13.33 -11.83 6.96
N LYS A 88 13.14 -12.10 5.65
CA LYS A 88 13.12 -11.06 4.62
C LYS A 88 11.86 -10.19 4.75
N LYS A 89 10.70 -10.82 4.91
CA LYS A 89 9.44 -10.07 5.13
C LYS A 89 9.44 -9.34 6.46
N MET A 90 10.00 -9.94 7.53
CA MET A 90 10.11 -9.29 8.82
C MET A 90 11.01 -8.04 8.76
N GLY A 91 12.18 -8.14 8.13
CA GLY A 91 13.09 -7.00 7.95
C GLY A 91 12.38 -5.84 7.23
N ARG A 92 11.83 -6.12 6.05
CA ARG A 92 11.10 -5.13 5.27
C ARG A 92 9.93 -4.50 6.03
N ALA A 93 9.17 -5.29 6.80
CA ALA A 93 8.06 -4.77 7.58
C ALA A 93 8.51 -3.80 8.68
N ARG A 94 9.68 -4.05 9.30
CA ARG A 94 10.25 -3.14 10.31
C ARG A 94 10.69 -1.83 9.68
N ASP A 95 11.43 -1.90 8.57
CA ASP A 95 11.92 -0.70 7.86
C ASP A 95 10.74 0.19 7.43
N LEU A 96 9.65 -0.42 6.94
CA LEU A 96 8.44 0.32 6.55
C LEU A 96 7.73 0.97 7.74
N LEU A 97 7.63 0.27 8.88
CA LEU A 97 7.02 0.83 10.09
C LEU A 97 7.83 2.00 10.66
N GLU A 98 9.17 1.92 10.60
CA GLU A 98 10.07 3.01 11.00
C GLU A 98 9.89 4.22 10.09
N ALA A 99 9.89 4.01 8.77
CA ALA A 99 9.65 5.08 7.80
C ALA A 99 8.29 5.74 7.98
N MET A 100 7.23 4.97 8.28
CA MET A 100 5.91 5.51 8.60
C MET A 100 5.94 6.39 9.85
N GLY A 101 6.62 5.94 10.91
CA GLY A 101 6.79 6.72 12.14
C GLY A 101 7.47 8.07 11.89
N ALA A 102 8.57 8.08 11.13
CA ALA A 102 9.27 9.32 10.78
C ALA A 102 8.38 10.30 9.97
N VAL A 103 7.54 9.77 9.06
CA VAL A 103 6.58 10.59 8.30
C VAL A 103 5.49 11.16 9.21
N GLU A 104 5.01 10.40 10.18
CA GLU A 104 4.04 10.86 11.19
C GLU A 104 4.62 11.96 12.06
N GLU A 105 5.86 11.82 12.55
CA GLU A 105 6.56 12.83 13.34
C GLU A 105 6.67 14.17 12.57
N VAL A 106 7.08 14.13 11.30
CA VAL A 106 7.16 15.34 10.46
C VAL A 106 5.78 15.98 10.27
N ARG A 107 4.72 15.18 10.12
CA ARG A 107 3.35 15.69 9.99
C ARG A 107 2.86 16.36 11.27
N GLU A 108 3.20 15.80 12.43
CA GLU A 108 2.84 16.36 13.74
C GLU A 108 3.56 17.68 14.00
N GLN A 109 4.88 17.75 13.75
CA GLN A 109 5.67 18.98 13.86
C GLN A 109 5.11 20.10 12.98
N ARG A 110 4.67 19.78 11.76
CA ARG A 110 4.06 20.76 10.83
C ARG A 110 2.67 21.22 11.27
N ARG A 111 1.93 20.41 12.03
CA ARG A 111 0.62 20.81 12.58
C ARG A 111 0.82 21.74 13.77
N GLY A 112 1.65 21.34 14.74
CA GLY A 112 1.94 22.17 15.92
C GLY A 112 2.49 23.54 15.56
N ARG A 113 3.40 23.61 14.57
CA ARG A 113 3.92 24.90 14.08
C ARG A 113 2.85 25.84 13.51
N ARG A 114 1.79 25.28 12.90
CA ARG A 114 0.71 26.07 12.30
C ARG A 114 -0.20 26.67 13.38
N ASP A 115 -0.45 25.93 14.44
CA ASP A 115 -1.27 26.38 15.57
C ASP A 115 -0.56 27.49 16.39
N ASP A 116 0.77 27.49 16.42
CA ASP A 116 1.58 28.57 17.03
C ASP A 116 1.60 29.86 16.16
N GLU A 117 1.57 29.75 14.82
CA GLU A 117 1.60 30.89 13.90
C GLU A 117 0.26 31.66 13.81
N ASP A 118 -0.88 31.02 14.16
CA ASP A 118 -2.23 31.63 14.16
C ASP A 118 -2.66 32.18 15.55
N SER A 119 -1.78 32.10 16.57
CA SER A 119 -2.07 32.49 17.96
C SER A 119 -1.50 33.87 18.38
N ASP A 120 -0.80 34.58 17.48
CA ASP A 120 -0.31 35.97 17.64
C ASP A 120 -1.13 36.97 16.79
#